data_AF-A0A6C0DQG4-F1
#
_entry.id   AF-A0A6C0DQG4-F1
#
_cell.length_a   1.000
_cell.length_b   1.000
_cell.length_c   1.000
_cell.angle_alpha   90.00
_cell.angle_beta   90.00
_cell.angle_gamma   90.00
#
_symmetry.space_group_name_H-M   'P 1'
#
loop_
_entity.id
_entity.type
_entity.pdbx_description
1 polymer ?
#
loop_
_entity_poly.entity_id
_entity_poly.type
_entity_poly.pdbx_seq_one_letter_code
_entity_poly.pdbx_strand_id
1 'polypeptide(L)'
;MSGEIVNLMLTLRNQVKIYHWETMQYSRHKSTDKLVDSLDESIDKFMEVYFGKYGRLNLNQRNGTIRLRNYSDDEGPELLKQAVEWLSTRLPKLLSSKDTDLLNIRDEIVADLNQTLYLFTFQ
;
A
#
# COMPACT_ATOMS: atom_id res chain seq x y z
N MET A 1 -13.44 11.10 2.05
CA MET A 1 -12.42 10.93 0.99
C MET A 1 -11.07 10.61 1.60
N SER A 2 -10.48 11.50 2.41
CA SER A 2 -9.18 11.26 3.07
C SER A 2 -9.11 9.95 3.86
N GLY A 3 -10.13 9.65 4.68
CA GLY A 3 -10.12 8.41 5.47
C GLY A 3 -10.14 7.11 4.67
N GLU A 4 -10.71 7.08 3.45
CA GLU A 4 -10.66 5.87 2.59
C GLU A 4 -9.22 5.59 2.13
N ILE A 5 -8.50 6.64 1.73
CA ILE A 5 -7.10 6.55 1.30
C ILE A 5 -6.22 6.12 2.49
N VAL A 6 -6.38 6.77 3.64
CA VAL A 6 -5.61 6.47 4.86
C VAL A 6 -5.82 5.03 5.28
N ASN A 7 -7.08 4.57 5.31
CA ASN A 7 -7.41 3.22 5.71
C ASN A 7 -6.74 2.19 4.79
N LEU A 8 -6.78 2.40 3.47
CA LEU A 8 -6.14 1.49 2.53
C LEU A 8 -4.61 1.49 2.69
N MET A 9 -3.96 2.66 2.71
CA MET A 9 -2.50 2.75 2.79
C MET A 9 -1.98 2.05 4.05
N LEU A 10 -2.61 2.30 5.21
CA LEU A 10 -2.23 1.66 6.46
C LEU A 10 -2.60 0.17 6.50
N THR A 11 -3.72 -0.23 5.89
CA THR A 11 -4.08 -1.65 5.78
C THR A 11 -3.05 -2.40 4.94
N LEU A 12 -2.67 -1.87 3.78
CA LEU A 12 -1.66 -2.45 2.89
C LEU A 12 -0.35 -2.66 3.64
N ARG A 13 0.23 -1.58 4.20
CA ARG A 13 1.50 -1.63 4.93
C ARG A 13 1.48 -2.66 6.06
N ASN A 14 0.40 -2.69 6.85
CA ASN A 14 0.29 -3.62 7.97
C ASN A 14 0.12 -5.08 7.52
N GLN A 15 -0.70 -5.33 6.50
CA GLN A 15 -0.91 -6.69 5.98
C GLN A 15 0.36 -7.24 5.30
N VAL A 16 1.14 -6.39 4.63
CA VAL A 16 2.46 -6.80 4.11
C VAL A 16 3.40 -7.18 5.27
N LYS A 17 3.39 -6.43 6.38
CA LYS A 17 4.23 -6.79 7.54
C LYS A 17 3.79 -8.06 8.24
N ILE A 18 2.48 -8.32 8.29
CA ILE A 18 1.95 -9.61 8.79
C ILE A 18 2.43 -10.74 7.89
N TYR A 19 2.20 -10.63 6.58
CA TYR A 19 2.62 -11.66 5.64
C TYR A 19 4.14 -11.92 5.67
N HIS A 20 4.95 -10.86 5.83
CA HIS A 20 6.39 -10.96 6.05
C HIS A 20 6.78 -11.86 7.24
N TRP A 21 6.03 -11.80 8.34
CA TRP A 21 6.26 -12.65 9.52
C TRP A 21 5.75 -14.08 9.35
N GLU A 22 4.82 -14.30 8.42
CA GLU A 22 4.18 -15.61 8.21
C GLU A 22 4.87 -16.46 7.15
N THR A 23 5.40 -15.82 6.10
CA THR A 23 6.03 -16.55 5.01
C THR A 23 7.29 -17.25 5.48
N MET A 24 7.42 -18.53 5.09
CA MET A 24 8.61 -19.33 5.35
C MET A 24 9.58 -19.30 4.15
N GLN A 25 9.23 -18.62 3.07
CA GLN A 25 10.08 -18.47 1.89
C GLN A 25 11.03 -17.28 2.07
N TYR A 26 12.34 -17.54 1.98
CA TYR A 26 13.36 -16.53 2.25
C TYR A 26 13.26 -15.32 1.31
N SER A 27 13.08 -15.55 0.01
CA SER A 27 12.94 -14.48 -1.00
C SER A 27 11.78 -13.56 -0.65
N ARG A 28 10.63 -14.13 -0.24
CA ARG A 28 9.42 -13.41 0.14
C ARG A 28 9.59 -12.66 1.46
N HIS A 29 10.17 -13.30 2.46
CA HIS A 29 10.46 -12.66 3.75
C HIS A 29 11.34 -11.42 3.53
N LYS A 30 12.43 -11.55 2.78
CA LYS A 30 13.35 -10.45 2.50
C LYS A 30 12.74 -9.35 1.63
N SER A 31 11.99 -9.70 0.59
CA SER A 31 11.41 -8.69 -0.31
C SER A 31 10.26 -7.94 0.35
N THR A 32 9.42 -8.61 1.15
CA THR A 32 8.36 -7.95 1.92
C THR A 32 8.88 -7.07 3.05
N ASP A 33 10.01 -7.40 3.67
CA ASP A 33 10.67 -6.54 4.65
C ASP A 33 11.05 -5.19 4.03
N LYS A 34 11.77 -5.24 2.90
CA LYS A 34 12.15 -4.06 2.13
C LYS A 34 10.94 -3.28 1.61
N LEU A 35 9.89 -3.99 1.18
CA LEU A 35 8.66 -3.37 0.73
C LEU A 35 7.99 -2.58 1.87
N VAL A 36 7.99 -3.08 3.11
CA VAL A 36 7.43 -2.34 4.24
C VAL A 36 8.17 -1.02 4.47
N ASP A 37 9.50 -1.02 4.41
CA ASP A 37 10.29 0.21 4.55
C ASP A 37 9.96 1.23 3.44
N SER A 38 9.87 0.75 2.20
CA SER A 38 9.56 1.60 1.03
C SER A 38 8.13 2.15 1.08
N LEU A 39 7.18 1.32 1.56
CA LEU A 39 5.80 1.73 1.80
C LEU A 39 5.71 2.76 2.92
N ASP A 40 6.44 2.61 4.03
CA ASP A 40 6.42 3.60 5.11
C ASP A 40 6.84 4.98 4.61
N GLU A 41 7.96 5.07 3.89
CA GLU A 41 8.45 6.33 3.34
C GLU A 41 7.47 6.94 2.33
N SER A 42 7.02 6.14 1.37
CA SER A 42 6.17 6.65 0.28
C SER A 42 4.76 6.98 0.73
N ILE A 43 4.19 6.21 1.67
CA ILE A 43 2.86 6.49 2.24
C ILE A 43 2.92 7.78 3.06
N ASP A 44 3.92 7.96 3.91
CA ASP A 44 4.05 9.17 4.72
C ASP A 44 4.14 10.41 3.82
N LYS A 45 5.05 10.38 2.83
CA LYS A 45 5.17 11.43 1.82
C LYS A 45 3.86 11.69 1.08
N PHE A 46 3.16 10.64 0.64
CA PHE A 46 1.87 10.77 -0.03
C PHE A 46 0.86 11.49 0.88
N MET A 47 0.75 11.05 2.13
CA MET A 47 -0.23 11.57 3.07
C MET A 47 0.05 13.02 3.46
N GLU A 48 1.31 13.38 3.69
CA GLU A 48 1.71 14.76 3.98
C GLU A 48 1.45 15.71 2.80
N VAL A 49 1.76 15.29 1.57
CA VAL A 49 1.42 16.07 0.36
C VAL A 49 -0.10 16.20 0.22
N TYR A 50 -0.84 15.12 0.42
CA TYR A 50 -2.29 15.11 0.34
C TYR A 50 -2.90 16.07 1.37
N PHE A 51 -2.44 16.02 2.62
CA PHE A 51 -2.95 16.90 3.67
C PHE A 51 -2.50 18.35 3.50
N GLY A 52 -1.33 18.60 2.91
CA GLY A 52 -0.88 19.93 2.52
C GLY A 52 -1.81 20.58 1.49
N LYS A 53 -2.41 19.79 0.60
CA LYS A 53 -3.36 20.27 -0.44
C LYS A 53 -4.81 20.34 0.04
N TYR A 54 -5.25 19.33 0.79
CA TYR A 54 -6.68 19.09 1.07
C TYR A 54 -7.08 19.28 2.53
N GLY A 55 -6.13 19.62 3.41
CA GLY A 55 -6.36 19.80 4.84
C GLY A 55 -6.23 18.50 5.63
N ARG A 56 -6.63 18.52 6.90
CA ARG A 56 -6.30 17.47 7.87
C ARG A 56 -7.08 16.16 7.69
N LEU A 57 -6.53 15.10 8.28
CA LEU A 57 -7.17 13.79 8.42
C LEU A 57 -8.57 13.89 9.04
N ASN A 58 -9.53 13.18 8.45
CA ASN A 58 -10.87 12.99 8.99
C ASN A 58 -11.29 11.51 8.84
N LEU A 59 -11.36 10.81 9.96
CA LEU A 59 -11.80 9.42 10.05
C LEU A 59 -13.23 9.35 10.56
N ASN A 60 -13.99 8.38 10.06
CA ASN A 60 -15.34 8.04 10.52
C ASN A 60 -15.43 6.54 10.78
N GLN A 61 -16.58 6.08 11.29
CA GLN A 61 -16.79 4.67 11.66
C GLN A 61 -16.54 3.67 10.51
N ARG A 62 -16.63 4.09 9.24
CA ARG A 62 -16.41 3.20 8.09
C ARG A 62 -14.94 3.00 7.75
N ASN A 63 -14.07 3.95 8.12
CA ASN A 63 -12.67 3.95 7.71
C ASN A 63 -11.68 4.15 8.88
N GLY A 64 -12.18 4.24 10.11
CA GLY A 64 -11.37 4.34 11.33
C GLY A 64 -10.87 3.01 11.89
N THR A 65 -11.13 1.88 11.22
CA THR A 65 -10.73 0.54 11.68
C THR A 65 -9.93 -0.18 10.62
N ILE A 66 -8.79 -0.75 11.01
CA ILE A 66 -8.00 -1.67 10.20
C ILE A 66 -8.26 -3.09 10.72
N ARG A 67 -8.59 -4.02 9.82
CA ARG A 67 -8.74 -5.44 10.15
C ARG A 67 -7.56 -6.21 9.58
N LEU A 68 -6.86 -6.90 10.47
CA LEU A 68 -5.67 -7.69 10.17
C LEU A 68 -6.06 -9.16 10.05
N ARG A 69 -5.40 -9.89 9.15
CA ARG A 69 -5.61 -11.33 8.97
C ARG A 69 -4.33 -12.00 8.48
N ASN A 70 -4.25 -13.30 8.69
CA ASN A 70 -3.19 -14.15 8.16
C ASN A 70 -3.29 -14.29 6.62
N TYR A 71 -2.15 -14.45 5.96
CA TYR A 71 -2.00 -14.73 4.54
C TYR A 71 -1.08 -15.94 4.31
N SER A 72 -1.53 -16.88 3.49
CA SER A 72 -0.67 -17.95 2.96
C SER A 72 0.23 -17.44 1.84
N ASP A 73 1.24 -18.24 1.48
CA ASP A 73 2.09 -17.95 0.33
C ASP A 73 1.34 -17.95 -1.01
N ASP A 74 0.18 -18.60 -1.11
CA ASP A 74 -0.65 -18.52 -2.32
C ASP A 74 -1.43 -17.19 -2.37
N GLU A 75 -1.74 -16.61 -1.20
CA GLU A 75 -2.48 -15.34 -1.09
C GLU A 75 -1.59 -14.10 -1.08
N GLY A 76 -0.31 -14.22 -0.67
CA GLY A 76 0.63 -13.10 -0.62
C GLY A 76 0.76 -12.31 -1.93
N PRO A 77 0.91 -12.97 -3.10
CA PRO A 77 0.91 -12.27 -4.39
C PRO A 77 -0.43 -11.57 -4.68
N GLU A 78 -1.54 -12.17 -4.27
CA GLU A 78 -2.87 -11.62 -4.50
C GLU A 78 -3.14 -10.36 -3.65
N LEU A 79 -2.62 -10.32 -2.41
CA LEU A 79 -2.60 -9.09 -1.59
C LEU A 79 -1.96 -7.92 -2.34
N LEU A 80 -0.79 -8.13 -2.96
CA LEU A 80 -0.09 -7.05 -3.68
C LEU A 80 -0.81 -6.67 -4.98
N LYS A 81 -1.37 -7.64 -5.71
CA LYS A 81 -2.14 -7.38 -6.94
C LYS A 81 -3.40 -6.55 -6.67
N GLN A 82 -4.13 -6.87 -5.60
CA GLN A 82 -5.31 -6.09 -5.21
C GLN A 82 -4.95 -4.66 -4.83
N ALA A 83 -3.80 -4.47 -4.17
CA ALA A 83 -3.28 -3.14 -3.87
C ALA A 83 -2.93 -2.37 -5.14
N VAL A 84 -2.23 -3.00 -6.10
CA VAL A 84 -1.91 -2.40 -7.41
C VAL A 84 -3.18 -1.99 -8.13
N GLU A 85 -4.19 -2.86 -8.20
CA GLU A 85 -5.47 -2.57 -8.83
C GLU A 85 -6.16 -1.37 -8.18
N TRP A 86 -6.29 -1.36 -6.85
CA TRP A 86 -6.94 -0.25 -6.15
C TRP A 86 -6.19 1.07 -6.35
N LEU A 87 -4.86 1.06 -6.22
CA LEU A 87 -4.02 2.24 -6.44
C LEU A 87 -4.13 2.72 -7.89
N SER A 88 -4.27 1.82 -8.86
CA SER A 88 -4.33 2.15 -10.29
C SER A 88 -5.70 2.66 -10.73
N THR A 89 -6.79 2.14 -10.16
CA THR A 89 -8.15 2.38 -10.68
C THR A 89 -9.07 3.14 -9.75
N ARG A 90 -8.93 2.96 -8.42
CA ARG A 90 -9.78 3.64 -7.42
C ARG A 90 -9.15 4.93 -6.93
N LEU A 91 -7.87 4.94 -6.58
CA LEU A 91 -7.21 6.14 -6.04
C LEU A 91 -7.30 7.36 -6.97
N PRO A 92 -7.07 7.27 -8.30
CA PRO A 92 -7.13 8.43 -9.18
C PRO A 92 -8.52 9.08 -9.24
N LYS A 93 -9.59 8.30 -8.99
CA LYS A 93 -10.96 8.81 -8.93
C LYS A 93 -11.23 9.61 -7.64
N LEU A 94 -10.35 9.51 -6.64
CA LEU A 94 -10.41 10.25 -5.38
C LEU A 94 -9.51 11.50 -5.39
N LEU A 95 -8.73 11.70 -6.45
CA LEU A 95 -7.78 12.79 -6.61
C LEU A 95 -8.21 13.70 -7.77
N SER A 96 -7.65 14.91 -7.81
CA SER A 96 -7.72 15.75 -8.99
C SER A 96 -6.80 15.21 -10.08
N SER A 97 -7.19 15.31 -11.34
CA SER A 97 -6.28 15.03 -12.47
C SER A 97 -5.07 15.98 -12.52
N LYS A 98 -5.10 17.07 -11.74
CA LYS A 98 -3.98 18.01 -11.59
C LYS A 98 -3.01 17.65 -10.46
N ASP A 99 -3.32 16.64 -9.63
CA ASP A 99 -2.42 16.17 -8.57
C ASP A 99 -1.33 15.26 -9.13
N THR A 100 -0.56 15.76 -10.08
CA THR A 100 0.50 14.98 -10.75
C THR A 100 1.58 14.52 -9.77
N ASP A 101 1.81 15.27 -8.69
CA ASP A 101 2.71 14.90 -7.59
C ASP A 101 2.19 13.69 -6.80
N LEU A 102 0.92 13.68 -6.39
CA LEU A 102 0.30 12.54 -5.71
C LEU A 102 0.22 11.32 -6.64
N LEU A 103 -0.11 11.52 -7.92
CA LEU A 103 -0.16 10.44 -8.90
C LEU A 103 1.25 9.86 -9.13
N ASN A 104 2.29 10.68 -9.14
CA ASN A 104 3.67 10.20 -9.22
C ASN A 104 4.05 9.36 -7.99
N ILE A 105 3.78 9.84 -6.77
CA ILE A 105 4.09 9.06 -5.56
C ILE A 105 3.30 7.73 -5.55
N ARG A 106 2.05 7.75 -6.00
CA ARG A 106 1.25 6.53 -6.20
C ARG A 106 1.94 5.58 -7.18
N ASP A 107 2.45 6.08 -8.31
CA ASP A 107 3.12 5.27 -9.32
C ASP A 107 4.40 4.62 -8.77
N GLU A 108 5.17 5.32 -7.92
CA GLU A 108 6.33 4.74 -7.22
C GLU A 108 5.90 3.59 -6.28
N ILE A 109 4.83 3.77 -5.50
CA ILE A 109 4.27 2.68 -4.65
C ILE A 109 3.87 1.48 -5.52
N VAL A 110 3.21 1.72 -6.66
CA VAL A 110 2.83 0.66 -7.59
C VAL A 110 4.07 -0.03 -8.20
N ALA A 111 5.14 0.71 -8.47
CA ALA A 111 6.39 0.16 -8.96
C ALA A 111 7.02 -0.79 -7.92
N ASP A 112 7.06 -0.40 -6.64
CA ASP A 112 7.59 -1.24 -5.56
C ASP A 112 6.77 -2.52 -5.35
N LEU A 113 5.44 -2.43 -5.45
CA LEU A 113 4.55 -3.60 -5.38
C LEU A 113 4.82 -4.58 -6.53
N ASN A 114 4.95 -4.07 -7.76
CA ASN A 114 5.23 -4.90 -8.93
C ASN A 114 6.65 -5.48 -8.90
N GLN A 115 7.64 -4.71 -8.44
CA GLN A 115 8.99 -5.23 -8.19
C GLN A 115 8.95 -6.37 -7.17
N THR A 116 8.22 -6.21 -6.07
CA THR A 116 8.10 -7.25 -5.04
C THR A 116 7.43 -8.52 -5.58
N LEU A 117 6.40 -8.37 -6.43
CA LEU A 117 5.79 -9.51 -7.13
C LEU A 117 6.79 -10.27 -7.99
N TYR A 118 7.67 -9.57 -8.71
CA TYR A 118 8.77 -10.22 -9.43
C TYR A 118 9.75 -10.90 -8.46
N LEU A 119 10.10 -10.26 -7.34
CA LEU A 119 10.98 -10.83 -6.32
C LEU A 119 10.42 -12.11 -5.67
N PHE A 120 9.11 -12.29 -5.62
CA PHE A 120 8.49 -13.55 -5.17
C PHE A 120 8.72 -14.73 -6.11
N THR A 121 9.19 -14.50 -7.34
CA THR A 121 9.45 -15.59 -8.31
C THR A 121 10.81 -16.26 -8.12
N PHE A 122 11.70 -15.67 -7.31
CA PHE A 122 12.99 -16.26 -7.00
C PHE A 122 12.85 -17.32 -5.91
N GLN A 123 13.49 -18.47 -6.15
CA GLN A 123 13.55 -19.61 -5.22
C GLN A 123 14.66 -19.43 -4.18
#